data_AF-A0A8T1W3T8-F1
#
_entry.id   AF-A0A8T1W3T8-F1
#
_cell.length_a   1.000
_cell.length_b   1.000
_cell.length_c   1.000
_cell.angle_alpha   90.00
_cell.angle_beta   90.00
_cell.angle_gamma   90.00
#
_symmetry.space_group_name_H-M   'P 1'
#
loop_
_entity.id
_entity.type
_entity.pdbx_description
1 polymer ?
#
loop_
_entity_poly.entity_id
_entity_poly.type
_entity_poly.pdbx_seq_one_letter_code
_entity_poly.pdbx_strand_id
1 'polypeptide(L)'
;MELLSQIPKTQFRKADEAQEERMLDHIRAAKPGDTICIAEYAFTLHVFSDALIERKQAGVDVYVLVDLTWCRSHTQALEVIENLQAAGIEVKHLASQCMHFKLVIVGHVYAAGVAQIYPLRPSTRTLTISWR
;
A
#
# COMPACT_ATOMS: atom_id res chain seq x y z
N MET A 1 -2.98 18.47 24.45
CA MET A 1 -3.06 17.68 23.20
C MET A 1 -2.90 18.61 21.99
N GLU A 2 -1.88 19.47 22.00
CA GLU A 2 -1.81 20.70 21.19
C GLU A 2 -0.57 20.76 20.28
N LEU A 3 0.31 19.76 20.35
CA LEU A 3 1.59 19.74 19.63
C LEU A 3 1.46 19.36 18.15
N LEU A 4 0.43 18.57 17.79
CA LEU A 4 0.29 18.02 16.43
C LEU A 4 -0.44 18.96 15.45
N SER A 5 -1.18 19.95 15.94
CA SER A 5 -1.88 20.94 15.09
C SER A 5 -0.96 21.99 14.48
N GLN A 6 0.27 22.12 14.99
CA GLN A 6 1.27 23.09 14.53
C GLN A 6 2.20 22.55 13.44
N ILE A 7 2.19 21.24 13.16
CA ILE A 7 3.01 20.65 12.10
C ILE A 7 2.36 20.99 10.75
N PRO A 8 3.05 21.71 9.84
CA PRO A 8 2.51 22.05 8.54
C PRO A 8 2.11 20.77 7.79
N LYS A 9 0.93 20.74 7.17
CA LYS A 9 0.47 19.59 6.34
C LYS A 9 1.49 19.18 5.27
N THR A 10 2.30 20.13 4.79
CA THR A 10 3.39 19.90 3.83
C THR A 10 4.53 19.06 4.38
N GLN A 11 4.74 19.03 5.70
CA GLN A 11 5.77 18.22 6.34
C GLN A 11 5.36 16.75 6.42
N PHE A 12 4.08 16.46 6.71
CA PHE A 12 3.55 15.09 6.65
C PHE A 12 3.64 14.54 5.23
N ARG A 13 3.25 15.33 4.21
CA ARG A 13 3.33 14.89 2.81
C ARG A 13 4.76 14.48 2.40
N LYS A 14 5.77 15.27 2.77
CA LYS A 14 7.17 14.93 2.47
C LYS A 14 7.65 13.68 3.21
N ALA A 15 7.19 13.47 4.45
CA ALA A 15 7.52 12.27 5.20
C ALA A 15 6.86 11.04 4.60
N ASP A 16 5.61 11.15 4.14
CA ASP A 16 4.88 10.09 3.46
C ASP A 16 5.55 9.74 2.12
N GLU A 17 5.90 10.74 1.30
CA GLU A 17 6.65 10.55 0.04
C GLU A 17 8.00 9.84 0.28
N ALA A 18 8.76 10.25 1.31
CA ALA A 18 10.04 9.62 1.65
C ALA A 18 9.87 8.21 2.24
N GLN A 19 8.75 7.92 2.90
CA GLN A 19 8.43 6.56 3.36
C GLN A 19 8.00 5.68 2.19
N GLU A 20 7.21 6.22 1.26
CA GLU A 20 6.78 5.55 0.03
C GLU A 20 7.98 5.11 -0.81
N GLU A 21 8.91 6.04 -1.09
CA GLU A 21 10.11 5.73 -1.88
C GLU A 21 11.00 4.68 -1.20
N ARG A 22 11.20 4.78 0.12
CA ARG A 22 11.97 3.75 0.87
C ARG A 22 11.35 2.37 0.76
N MET A 23 10.03 2.28 0.77
CA MET A 23 9.33 1.01 0.62
C MET A 23 9.43 0.46 -0.80
N LEU A 24 9.34 1.34 -1.82
CA LEU A 24 9.58 0.98 -3.21
C LEU A 24 11.03 0.51 -3.43
N ASP A 25 12.01 1.17 -2.81
CA ASP A 25 13.41 0.75 -2.86
C ASP A 25 13.60 -0.65 -2.29
N HIS A 26 12.94 -0.97 -1.17
CA HIS A 26 12.96 -2.32 -0.61
C HIS A 26 12.35 -3.36 -1.56
N ILE A 27 11.18 -3.07 -2.17
CA ILE A 27 10.55 -3.96 -3.16
C ILE A 27 11.49 -4.15 -4.35
N ARG A 28 12.04 -3.07 -4.91
CA ARG A 28 12.95 -3.09 -6.07
C ARG A 28 14.24 -3.84 -5.75
N ALA A 29 14.73 -3.79 -4.52
CA ALA A 29 15.95 -4.48 -4.11
C ALA A 29 15.79 -6.00 -3.93
N ALA A 30 14.55 -6.52 -3.89
CA ALA A 30 14.28 -7.95 -3.76
C ALA A 30 14.87 -8.76 -4.94
N LYS A 31 15.44 -9.91 -4.62
CA LYS A 31 16.17 -10.78 -5.55
C LYS A 31 15.40 -12.07 -5.83
N PRO A 32 15.68 -12.77 -6.95
CA PRO A 32 15.07 -14.06 -7.23
C PRO A 32 15.25 -15.02 -6.04
N GLY A 33 14.16 -15.66 -5.61
CA GLY A 33 14.12 -16.49 -4.40
C GLY A 33 13.76 -15.76 -3.09
N ASP A 34 13.70 -14.42 -3.08
CA ASP A 34 13.08 -13.67 -1.99
C ASP A 34 11.55 -13.78 -2.06
N THR A 35 10.91 -13.43 -0.94
CA THR A 35 9.45 -13.33 -0.86
C THR A 35 9.01 -11.92 -0.50
N ILE A 36 7.98 -11.43 -1.19
CA ILE A 36 7.28 -10.19 -0.89
C ILE A 36 5.83 -10.52 -0.50
N CYS A 37 5.43 -10.13 0.71
CA CYS A 37 4.06 -10.26 1.19
C CYS A 37 3.47 -8.87 1.46
N ILE A 38 2.30 -8.59 0.90
CA ILE A 38 1.56 -7.35 1.14
C ILE A 38 0.20 -7.68 1.73
N ALA A 39 -0.19 -6.95 2.77
CA ALA A 39 -1.56 -6.92 3.27
C ALA A 39 -2.02 -5.47 3.41
N GLU A 40 -2.91 -5.05 2.52
CA GLU A 40 -3.33 -3.65 2.40
C GLU A 40 -4.84 -3.57 2.25
N TYR A 41 -5.47 -2.74 3.08
CA TYR A 41 -6.90 -2.46 2.96
C TYR A 41 -7.25 -1.75 1.65
N ALA A 42 -6.47 -0.72 1.30
CA ALA A 42 -6.75 0.19 0.20
C ALA A 42 -5.62 0.18 -0.85
N PHE A 43 -5.52 -0.90 -1.61
CA PHE A 43 -4.44 -1.06 -2.58
C PHE A 43 -4.79 -0.42 -3.94
N THR A 44 -4.29 0.80 -4.19
CA THR A 44 -4.60 1.59 -5.41
C THR A 44 -3.39 2.17 -6.13
N LEU A 45 -2.19 1.97 -5.60
CA LEU A 45 -1.00 2.61 -6.15
C LEU A 45 -0.38 1.78 -7.27
N HIS A 46 -0.48 2.31 -8.49
CA HIS A 46 0.13 1.72 -9.69
C HIS A 46 1.65 1.56 -9.55
N VAL A 47 2.34 2.53 -8.93
CA VAL A 47 3.80 2.45 -8.72
C VAL A 47 4.22 1.22 -7.89
N PHE A 48 3.38 0.81 -6.92
CA PHE A 48 3.62 -0.43 -6.17
C PHE A 48 3.27 -1.64 -6.99
N SER A 49 2.13 -1.65 -7.70
CA SER A 49 1.77 -2.78 -8.54
C SER A 49 2.81 -3.06 -9.62
N ASP A 50 3.32 -2.02 -10.27
CA ASP A 50 4.31 -2.13 -11.33
C ASP A 50 5.63 -2.70 -10.79
N ALA A 51 6.09 -2.21 -9.63
CA ALA A 51 7.28 -2.74 -8.98
C ALA A 51 7.12 -4.22 -8.57
N LEU A 52 5.95 -4.61 -8.06
CA LEU A 52 5.67 -6.00 -7.70
C LEU A 52 5.62 -6.91 -8.92
N ILE A 53 5.01 -6.46 -10.01
CA ILE A 53 4.96 -7.17 -11.29
C ILE A 53 6.38 -7.36 -11.83
N GLU A 54 7.19 -6.30 -11.82
CA GLU A 54 8.59 -6.36 -12.27
C GLU A 54 9.40 -7.37 -11.44
N ARG A 55 9.20 -7.42 -10.12
CA ARG A 55 9.85 -8.42 -9.25
C ARG A 55 9.30 -9.83 -9.47
N LYS A 56 7.99 -10.01 -9.65
CA LYS A 56 7.41 -11.31 -10.00
C LYS A 56 8.00 -11.86 -11.29
N GLN A 57 8.13 -11.02 -12.31
CA GLN A 57 8.75 -11.37 -13.59
C GLN A 57 10.25 -11.69 -13.46
N ALA A 58 10.94 -11.07 -12.48
CA ALA A 58 12.32 -11.39 -12.14
C ALA A 58 12.48 -12.68 -11.31
N GLY A 59 11.39 -13.38 -10.94
CA GLY A 59 11.44 -14.63 -10.18
C GLY A 59 11.39 -14.47 -8.66
N VAL A 60 10.91 -13.32 -8.16
CA VAL A 60 10.55 -13.11 -6.75
C VAL A 60 9.16 -13.69 -6.49
N ASP A 61 8.96 -14.33 -5.34
CA ASP A 61 7.63 -14.78 -4.93
C ASP A 61 6.85 -13.61 -4.33
N VAL A 62 5.68 -13.32 -4.89
CA VAL A 62 4.86 -12.18 -4.49
C VAL A 62 3.46 -12.67 -4.09
N TYR A 63 3.02 -12.26 -2.91
CA TYR A 63 1.71 -12.54 -2.34
C TYR A 63 1.02 -11.26 -1.90
N VAL A 64 -0.25 -11.11 -2.26
CA VAL A 64 -1.04 -9.92 -1.94
C VAL A 64 -2.33 -10.32 -1.23
N LEU A 65 -2.64 -9.65 -0.13
CA LEU A 65 -3.87 -9.79 0.63
C LEU A 65 -4.61 -8.45 0.67
N VAL A 66 -5.86 -8.43 0.20
CA VAL A 66 -6.69 -7.21 0.13
C VAL A 66 -8.05 -7.38 0.79
N ASP A 67 -8.70 -6.26 1.12
CA ASP A 67 -10.09 -6.28 1.56
C ASP A 67 -11.01 -6.33 0.34
N LEU A 68 -11.78 -7.41 0.22
CA LEU A 68 -12.63 -7.63 -0.96
C LEU A 68 -13.70 -6.53 -1.10
N THR A 69 -14.26 -6.09 0.02
CA THR A 69 -15.40 -5.17 0.01
C THR A 69 -14.95 -3.79 -0.40
N TRP A 70 -13.83 -3.33 0.15
CA TRP A 70 -13.27 -2.04 -0.20
C TRP A 70 -12.84 -2.01 -1.67
N CYS A 71 -12.10 -3.02 -2.13
CA CYS A 71 -11.63 -3.07 -3.53
C CYS A 71 -12.79 -3.07 -4.53
N ARG A 72 -13.88 -3.80 -4.29
CA ARG A 72 -15.07 -3.79 -5.17
C ARG A 72 -15.76 -2.44 -5.28
N SER A 73 -15.57 -1.56 -4.31
CA SER A 73 -16.15 -0.20 -4.34
C SER A 73 -15.26 0.85 -5.02
N HIS A 74 -14.05 0.48 -5.46
CA HIS A 74 -13.07 1.39 -6.05
C HIS A 74 -12.50 0.83 -7.37
N THR A 75 -12.83 1.46 -8.50
CA THR A 75 -12.42 1.00 -9.84
C THR A 75 -10.90 0.90 -9.99
N GLN A 76 -10.15 1.85 -9.43
CA GLN A 76 -8.69 1.82 -9.46
C GLN A 76 -8.10 0.62 -8.71
N ALA A 77 -8.74 0.21 -7.61
CA ALA A 77 -8.30 -0.96 -6.86
C ALA A 77 -8.53 -2.24 -7.65
N LEU A 78 -9.66 -2.33 -8.37
CA LEU A 78 -9.96 -3.45 -9.25
C LEU A 78 -8.93 -3.56 -10.37
N GLU A 79 -8.62 -2.45 -11.04
CA GLU A 79 -7.59 -2.42 -12.10
C GLU A 79 -6.23 -2.89 -11.60
N VAL A 80 -5.79 -2.39 -10.43
CA VAL A 80 -4.54 -2.83 -9.82
C VAL A 80 -4.55 -4.33 -9.51
N ILE A 81 -5.64 -4.85 -8.95
CA ILE A 81 -5.77 -6.29 -8.66
C ILE A 81 -5.75 -7.12 -9.93
N GLU A 82 -6.48 -6.71 -10.96
CA GLU A 82 -6.52 -7.39 -12.25
C GLU A 82 -5.13 -7.44 -12.90
N ASN A 83 -4.37 -6.34 -12.86
CA ASN A 83 -3.00 -6.29 -13.36
C ASN A 83 -2.06 -7.23 -12.60
N LEU A 84 -2.15 -7.27 -11.26
CA LEU A 84 -1.36 -8.21 -10.45
C LEU A 84 -1.70 -9.67 -10.80
N GLN A 85 -2.99 -10.00 -10.88
CA GLN A 85 -3.44 -11.35 -11.21
C GLN A 85 -3.02 -11.75 -12.63
N ALA A 86 -3.11 -10.85 -13.59
CA ALA A 86 -2.66 -11.07 -14.97
C ALA A 86 -1.14 -11.34 -15.06
N ALA A 87 -0.35 -10.76 -14.16
CA ALA A 87 1.08 -11.04 -14.03
C ALA A 87 1.42 -12.34 -13.27
N GLY A 88 0.41 -13.11 -12.85
CA GLY A 88 0.58 -14.37 -12.13
C GLY A 88 0.89 -14.20 -10.64
N ILE A 89 0.58 -13.04 -10.05
CA ILE A 89 0.71 -12.81 -8.61
C ILE A 89 -0.51 -13.40 -7.89
N GLU A 90 -0.27 -14.11 -6.78
CA GLU A 90 -1.33 -14.67 -5.96
C GLU A 90 -1.99 -13.56 -5.12
N VAL A 91 -3.20 -13.17 -5.50
CA VAL A 91 -4.01 -12.19 -4.77
C VAL A 91 -5.11 -12.91 -3.98
N LYS A 92 -4.99 -12.92 -2.66
CA LYS A 92 -6.03 -13.35 -1.72
C LYS A 92 -6.85 -12.16 -1.26
N HIS A 93 -8.07 -12.45 -0.84
CA HIS A 93 -8.98 -11.43 -0.33
C HIS A 93 -9.69 -11.90 0.94
N LEU A 94 -9.93 -10.96 1.86
CA LEU A 94 -10.77 -11.17 3.02
C LEU A 94 -12.04 -10.34 2.87
N ALA A 95 -13.19 -10.99 3.05
CA ALA A 95 -14.50 -10.35 3.03
C ALA A 95 -14.96 -10.05 4.46
N SER A 96 -14.19 -9.24 5.21
CA SER A 96 -14.51 -8.93 6.61
C SER A 96 -14.89 -7.48 6.87
N GLN A 97 -14.66 -6.55 5.92
CA GLN A 97 -14.72 -5.09 6.13
C GLN A 97 -13.80 -4.58 7.26
N CYS A 98 -13.03 -5.46 7.88
CA CYS A 98 -12.23 -5.22 9.07
C CYS A 98 -10.73 -5.44 8.81
N MET A 99 -10.35 -5.90 7.63
CA MET A 99 -8.94 -6.10 7.27
C MET A 99 -8.30 -4.74 7.00
N HIS A 100 -7.93 -4.02 8.06
CA HIS A 100 -7.37 -2.68 7.98
C HIS A 100 -5.83 -2.66 8.07
N PHE A 101 -5.16 -3.69 7.55
CA PHE A 101 -3.70 -3.76 7.54
C PHE A 101 -3.09 -2.75 6.56
N LYS A 102 -1.87 -2.31 6.88
CA LYS A 102 -0.91 -1.67 5.97
C LYS A 102 0.46 -2.27 6.21
N LEU A 103 0.69 -3.42 5.61
CA LEU A 103 1.85 -4.26 5.88
C LEU A 103 2.54 -4.62 4.57
N VAL A 104 3.85 -4.40 4.53
CA VAL A 104 4.73 -4.88 3.48
C VAL A 104 5.90 -5.62 4.14
N ILE A 105 6.13 -6.86 3.70
CA ILE A 105 7.24 -7.71 4.13
C ILE A 105 8.06 -8.03 2.89
N VAL A 106 9.36 -7.78 2.94
CA VAL A 106 10.31 -8.11 1.86
C VAL A 106 11.46 -8.92 2.48
N GLY A 107 11.52 -10.23 2.19
CA GLY A 107 12.48 -11.13 2.83
C GLY A 107 12.34 -11.11 4.36
N HIS A 108 13.34 -10.53 5.04
CA HIS A 108 13.35 -10.33 6.51
C HIS A 108 13.09 -8.88 6.95
N VAL A 109 12.74 -7.98 6.01
CA VAL A 109 12.44 -6.56 6.27
C VAL A 109 10.94 -6.37 6.43
N TYR A 110 10.53 -5.65 7.48
CA TYR A 110 9.13 -5.38 7.80
C TYR A 110 8.84 -3.88 7.75
N ALA A 111 7.77 -3.48 7.07
CA ALA A 111 7.22 -2.14 7.12
C ALA A 111 5.73 -2.21 7.52
N ALA A 112 5.35 -1.50 8.58
CA ALA A 112 3.98 -1.38 9.05
C ALA A 112 3.58 0.10 9.16
N GLY A 113 2.45 0.47 8.57
CA GLY A 113 1.91 1.84 8.58
C GLY A 113 0.62 1.97 9.37
N VAL A 114 0.36 3.16 9.93
CA VAL A 114 -0.92 3.51 10.57
C VAL A 114 -1.91 4.20 9.62
N ALA A 115 -1.42 4.74 8.50
CA ALA A 115 -2.22 5.41 7.46
C ALA A 115 -2.14 4.65 6.12
N GLN A 116 -3.24 4.68 5.35
CA GLN A 116 -3.34 4.05 4.03
C GLN A 116 -2.43 4.76 3.02
N ILE A 117 -1.82 4.02 2.09
CA ILE A 117 -0.99 4.59 1.03
C ILE A 117 -1.91 4.97 -0.15
N TYR A 118 -2.13 6.27 -0.38
CA TYR A 118 -2.91 6.78 -1.51
C TYR A 118 -2.11 7.78 -2.33
N PRO A 119 -2.30 7.83 -3.66
CA PRO A 119 -2.00 9.02 -4.42
C PRO A 119 -3.08 10.06 -4.10
N LEU A 120 -2.77 11.05 -3.27
CA LEU A 120 -3.75 12.08 -2.91
C LEU A 120 -4.12 12.91 -4.15
N ARG A 121 -5.38 12.82 -4.61
CA ARG A 121 -5.96 13.85 -5.50
C ARG A 121 -6.01 15.18 -4.75
N PRO A 122 -5.80 16.33 -5.41
CA PRO A 122 -5.99 17.62 -4.78
C PRO A 122 -7.50 17.82 -4.58
N SER A 123 -7.99 17.63 -3.35
CA SER A 123 -9.29 18.15 -2.99
C SER A 123 -9.25 18.75 -1.59
N THR A 124 -9.64 20.02 -1.55
CA THR A 124 -9.93 20.81 -0.37
C THR A 124 -11.07 20.19 0.42
N ARG A 125 -10.78 19.64 1.61
CA ARG A 125 -11.69 19.66 2.77
C ARG A 125 -10.93 19.39 4.05
N THR A 126 -11.22 20.21 5.06
CA THR A 126 -10.72 20.08 6.43
C THR A 126 -11.58 19.05 7.17
N LEU A 127 -10.95 18.04 7.77
CA LEU A 127 -11.61 17.14 8.70
C LEU A 127 -11.14 17.49 10.12
N THR A 128 -12.07 17.76 11.02
CA THR A 128 -11.83 17.95 12.45
C THR A 128 -12.17 16.66 13.18
N ILE A 129 -11.24 16.11 13.96
CA ILE A 129 -11.46 14.93 14.80
C ILE A 129 -11.48 15.39 16.26
N SER A 130 -12.56 15.06 16.98
CA SER A 130 -12.67 15.21 18.44
C SER A 130 -12.76 13.83 19.09
N TRP A 131 -12.07 13.66 20.22
CA TRP A 131 -12.06 12.43 21.00
C TRP A 131 -13.02 12.54 22.20
N ARG A 132 -13.77 11.47 22.47
CA ARG A 132 -14.35 11.16 23.78
C ARG A 132 -13.88 9.76 24.17
#